data_AF-W3RH65-F1
#
_entry.id   AF-W3RH65-F1
#
_cell.length_a   1.000
_cell.length_b   1.000
_cell.length_c   1.000
_cell.angle_alpha   90.00
_cell.angle_beta   90.00
_cell.angle_gamma   90.00
#
_symmetry.space_group_name_H-M   'P 1'
#
loop_
_entity.id
_entity.type
_entity.pdbx_description
1 polymer ?
#
loop_
_entity_poly.entity_id
_entity_poly.type
_entity_poly.pdbx_seq_one_letter_code
_entity_poly.pdbx_strand_id
1 'polypeptide(L)'
;MALIGHAGAKNNGFSRFDGTSGKLLKNRAETVALGSEASGVLPVANGGSGVTVASKFIVYLSEDQSIPNATQMKVTFNVEGLDNNNNFDSTTNYRFQPTIPPLTETVEHRSRR
;
A
#
# COMPACT_ATOMS: atom_id res chain seq x y z
N MET A 1 -1.34 38.28 33.44
CA MET A 1 -1.47 37.18 32.46
C MET A 1 -1.40 37.77 31.07
N ALA A 2 -0.46 37.35 30.24
CA ALA A 2 -0.46 37.75 28.84
C ALA A 2 -1.41 36.82 28.08
N LEU A 3 -2.46 37.37 27.47
CA LEU A 3 -3.32 36.65 26.54
C LEU A 3 -2.51 36.41 25.26
N ILE A 4 -2.08 35.17 25.03
CA ILE A 4 -1.49 34.79 23.74
C ILE A 4 -2.65 34.54 22.78
N GLY A 5 -2.85 35.42 21.79
CA GLY A 5 -3.82 35.20 20.73
C GLY A 5 -3.44 34.00 19.85
N HIS A 6 -4.43 33.33 19.27
CA HIS A 6 -4.18 32.20 18.35
C HIS A 6 -3.44 32.69 17.10
N ALA A 7 -2.20 32.24 16.90
CA ALA A 7 -1.44 32.55 15.70
C ALA A 7 -1.92 31.69 14.52
N GLY A 8 -2.53 32.31 13.50
CA GLY A 8 -2.97 31.61 12.29
C GLY A 8 -1.81 31.11 11.43
N ALA A 9 -2.05 30.03 10.68
CA ALA A 9 -1.12 29.55 9.68
C ALA A 9 -1.01 30.58 8.53
N LYS A 10 0.21 30.90 8.10
CA LYS A 10 0.46 31.73 6.92
C LYS A 10 0.89 30.85 5.74
N ASN A 11 0.83 31.39 4.52
CA ASN A 11 1.34 30.76 3.29
C ASN A 11 0.77 29.36 3.00
N ASN A 12 -0.53 29.16 3.27
CA ASN A 12 -1.25 27.90 2.99
C ASN A 12 -0.69 26.65 3.69
N GLY A 13 -0.02 26.82 4.85
CA GLY A 13 0.60 25.73 5.63
C GLY A 13 -0.15 25.32 6.90
N PHE A 14 0.47 24.49 7.74
CA PHE A 14 -0.01 24.11 9.08
C PHE A 14 0.78 24.84 10.17
N SER A 15 0.10 25.33 11.22
CA SER A 15 0.74 25.83 12.45
C SER A 15 0.89 24.70 13.46
N ARG A 16 2.08 24.53 14.05
CA ARG A 16 2.30 23.62 15.18
C ARG A 16 2.40 24.41 16.49
N PHE A 17 1.70 23.95 17.53
CA PHE A 17 1.69 24.59 18.85
C PHE A 17 2.27 23.67 19.92
N ASP A 18 2.84 24.28 20.96
CA ASP A 18 3.20 23.57 22.19
C ASP A 18 1.94 23.20 22.96
N GLY A 19 1.79 21.91 23.29
CA GLY A 19 0.63 21.40 24.03
C GLY A 19 0.56 21.92 25.47
N THR A 20 1.66 22.38 26.04
CA THR A 20 1.70 22.89 27.43
C THR A 20 1.52 24.39 27.53
N SER A 21 2.17 25.18 26.66
CA SER A 21 2.15 26.65 26.70
C SER A 21 1.34 27.31 25.59
N GLY A 22 0.83 26.56 24.61
CA GLY A 22 0.08 27.10 23.46
C GLY A 22 0.92 27.96 22.51
N LYS A 23 2.25 28.03 22.72
CA LYS A 23 3.17 28.83 21.90
C LYS A 23 3.30 28.23 20.50
N LEU A 24 3.40 29.10 19.50
CA LEU A 24 3.67 28.69 18.12
C LEU A 24 5.08 28.12 18.02
N LEU A 25 5.20 26.83 17.72
CA LEU A 25 6.47 26.13 17.54
C LEU A 25 6.99 26.29 16.11
N LYS A 26 6.10 26.30 15.11
CA LYS A 26 6.43 26.45 13.69
C LYS A 26 5.29 27.10 12.90
N ASN A 27 5.63 28.04 12.00
CA ASN A 27 4.71 28.69 11.05
C ASN A 27 5.46 29.10 9.78
N ARG A 28 5.71 28.13 8.88
CA ARG A 28 6.16 28.35 7.50
C ARG A 28 5.63 27.21 6.63
N ALA A 29 5.67 27.38 5.30
CA ALA A 29 5.37 26.33 4.33
C ALA A 29 6.47 25.25 4.35
N GLU A 30 6.59 24.52 5.46
CA GLU A 30 7.39 23.31 5.55
C GLU A 30 6.56 22.17 4.96
N THR A 31 7.11 21.47 3.97
CA THR A 31 6.57 20.20 3.52
C THR A 31 6.47 19.29 4.74
N VAL A 32 5.25 18.88 5.10
CA VAL A 32 5.08 17.84 6.13
C VAL A 32 5.73 16.58 5.59
N ALA A 33 6.75 16.07 6.29
CA ALA A 33 7.43 14.84 5.90
C ALA A 33 6.55 13.66 6.33
N LEU A 34 5.53 13.36 5.53
CA LEU A 34 4.49 12.39 5.88
C LEU A 34 5.05 10.98 6.18
N GLY A 35 6.22 10.62 5.63
CA GLY A 35 6.88 9.34 5.89
C GLY A 35 7.63 9.25 7.24
N SER A 36 7.87 10.37 7.93
CA SER A 36 8.56 10.39 9.22
C SER A 36 7.75 11.05 10.34
N GLU A 37 6.73 11.85 10.00
CA GLU A 37 5.95 12.63 10.96
C GLU A 37 4.55 12.08 11.22
N ALA A 38 4.10 11.05 10.47
CA ALA A 38 2.85 10.36 10.67
C ALA A 38 3.07 8.84 10.76
N SER A 39 2.25 8.16 11.56
CA SER A 39 2.29 6.70 11.72
C SER A 39 0.96 6.07 11.32
N GLY A 40 1.00 4.87 10.73
CA GLY A 40 -0.18 4.14 10.27
C GLY A 40 -0.46 4.34 8.77
N VAL A 41 -1.60 3.81 8.30
CA VAL A 41 -2.04 3.96 6.90
C VAL A 41 -2.62 5.35 6.73
N LEU A 42 -1.98 6.18 5.90
CA LEU A 42 -2.57 7.45 5.47
C LEU A 42 -3.42 7.20 4.22
N PRO A 43 -4.76 7.30 4.30
CA PRO A 43 -5.58 7.33 3.10
C PRO A 43 -5.27 8.62 2.33
N VAL A 44 -4.63 8.50 1.16
CA VAL A 44 -4.33 9.65 0.33
C VAL A 44 -5.53 9.94 -0.58
N ALA A 45 -6.21 11.06 -0.36
CA ALA A 45 -7.12 11.59 -1.37
C ALA A 45 -6.27 11.93 -2.62
N ASN A 46 -6.57 11.30 -3.76
CA ASN A 46 -5.87 11.42 -5.07
C ASN A 46 -4.56 10.61 -5.23
N GLY A 47 -4.52 9.34 -4.82
CA GLY A 47 -3.61 8.36 -5.46
C GLY A 47 -2.17 8.30 -4.95
N GLY A 48 -1.92 8.69 -3.70
CA GLY A 48 -0.65 8.35 -3.05
C GLY A 48 -0.53 6.83 -2.89
N SER A 49 0.39 6.24 -3.65
CA SER A 49 0.58 4.79 -3.66
C SER A 49 1.31 4.36 -2.39
N GLY A 50 0.57 4.02 -1.34
CA GLY A 50 1.09 3.19 -0.24
C GLY A 50 1.63 1.82 -0.72
N VAL A 51 1.49 1.52 -2.02
CA VAL A 51 2.19 0.46 -2.74
C VAL A 51 3.47 1.06 -3.32
N THR A 52 4.60 0.86 -2.64
CA THR A 52 5.92 1.34 -3.12
C THR A 52 6.48 0.49 -4.26
N VAL A 53 5.83 -0.62 -4.59
CA VAL A 53 6.29 -1.56 -5.62
C VAL A 53 5.09 -2.05 -6.44
N ALA A 54 5.01 -1.63 -7.71
CA ALA A 54 4.08 -2.26 -8.65
C ALA A 54 4.47 -3.73 -8.85
N SER A 55 3.50 -4.63 -8.75
CA SER A 55 3.69 -6.05 -9.06
C SER A 55 4.11 -6.21 -10.51
N LYS A 56 5.24 -6.88 -10.74
CA LYS A 56 5.75 -7.24 -12.06
C LYS A 56 6.38 -8.63 -12.00
N PHE A 57 6.17 -9.40 -13.06
CA PHE A 57 6.77 -10.71 -13.23
C PHE A 57 7.16 -10.95 -14.69
N ILE A 58 8.16 -11.81 -14.90
CA ILE A 58 8.56 -12.35 -16.21
C ILE A 58 8.68 -13.86 -16.03
N VAL A 59 7.92 -14.61 -16.83
CA VAL A 59 7.84 -16.07 -16.73
C VAL A 59 8.04 -16.71 -18.10
N TYR A 60 8.60 -17.91 -18.11
CA TYR A 60 8.87 -18.67 -19.32
C TYR A 60 8.84 -20.18 -19.06
N LEU A 61 8.88 -20.97 -20.14
CA LEU A 61 8.95 -22.42 -20.08
C LEU A 61 10.41 -22.85 -19.91
N SER A 62 10.68 -23.84 -19.05
CA SER A 62 12.02 -24.44 -18.97
C SER A 62 12.34 -25.34 -20.17
N GLU A 63 11.31 -25.87 -20.83
CA GLU A 63 11.40 -26.85 -21.92
C GLU A 63 10.18 -26.68 -22.86
N ASP A 64 10.26 -27.26 -24.06
CA ASP A 64 9.17 -27.19 -25.04
C ASP A 64 7.90 -27.90 -24.53
N GLN A 65 6.76 -27.22 -24.68
CA GLN A 65 5.44 -27.77 -24.36
C GLN A 65 4.64 -28.05 -25.64
N SER A 66 4.09 -29.27 -25.75
CA SER A 66 3.19 -29.61 -26.85
C SER A 66 1.83 -28.92 -26.69
N ILE A 67 1.32 -28.31 -27.77
CA ILE A 67 0.01 -27.65 -27.83
C ILE A 67 -0.91 -28.40 -28.80
N PRO A 68 -1.91 -29.15 -28.30
CA PRO A 68 -2.85 -29.86 -29.16
C PRO A 68 -3.73 -28.91 -29.99
N ASN A 69 -4.00 -29.28 -31.24
CA ASN A 69 -4.72 -28.44 -32.21
C ASN A 69 -6.22 -28.22 -31.92
N ALA A 70 -6.82 -28.99 -31.01
CA ALA A 70 -8.28 -28.97 -30.76
C ALA A 70 -8.65 -28.98 -29.28
N THR A 71 -7.68 -28.78 -28.37
CA THR A 71 -7.93 -28.79 -26.93
C THR A 71 -7.35 -27.55 -26.29
N GLN A 72 -8.19 -26.78 -25.59
CA GLN A 72 -7.70 -25.69 -24.76
C GLN A 72 -6.83 -26.27 -23.65
N MET A 73 -5.62 -25.75 -23.49
CA MET A 73 -4.73 -26.15 -22.43
C MET A 73 -4.13 -24.93 -21.75
N LYS A 74 -3.71 -25.13 -20.50
CA LYS A 74 -2.91 -24.16 -19.78
C LYS A 74 -1.44 -24.30 -20.21
N VAL A 75 -0.79 -23.19 -20.49
CA VAL A 75 0.67 -23.16 -20.68
C VAL A 75 1.33 -23.16 -19.30
N THR A 76 2.26 -24.07 -19.07
CA THR A 76 2.90 -24.28 -17.76
C THR A 76 4.19 -23.48 -17.66
N PHE A 77 4.11 -22.15 -17.69
CA PHE A 77 5.27 -21.28 -17.45
C PHE A 77 5.85 -21.55 -16.06
N ASN A 78 6.87 -22.41 -16.00
CA ASN A 78 7.36 -23.03 -14.77
C ASN A 78 8.66 -22.41 -14.28
N VAL A 79 9.17 -21.38 -14.97
CA VAL A 79 10.35 -20.62 -14.56
C VAL A 79 10.00 -19.16 -14.38
N GLU A 80 10.46 -18.58 -13.27
CA GLU A 80 10.35 -17.16 -12.97
C GLU A 80 11.72 -16.51 -13.16
N GLY A 81 11.82 -15.61 -14.16
CA GLY A 81 12.99 -14.75 -14.32
C GLY A 81 12.93 -13.51 -13.42
N LEU A 82 11.72 -13.09 -13.06
CA LEU A 82 11.43 -12.04 -12.11
C LEU A 82 10.05 -12.29 -11.51
N ASP A 83 9.92 -12.19 -10.20
CA ASP A 83 8.66 -11.93 -9.52
C ASP A 83 8.95 -11.12 -8.26
N ASN A 84 8.61 -9.83 -8.28
CA ASN A 84 8.97 -8.92 -7.17
C ASN A 84 7.93 -8.88 -6.05
N ASN A 85 6.85 -9.63 -6.16
CA ASN A 85 5.79 -9.66 -5.16
C ASN A 85 5.12 -11.04 -5.04
N ASN A 86 5.78 -12.10 -5.52
CA ASN A 86 5.35 -13.49 -5.48
C ASN A 86 3.90 -13.67 -5.93
N ASN A 87 3.53 -12.97 -7.01
CA ASN A 87 2.17 -12.97 -7.54
C ASN A 87 1.97 -13.98 -8.66
N PHE A 88 3.00 -14.58 -9.22
CA PHE A 88 2.84 -15.68 -10.15
C PHE A 88 3.01 -17.01 -9.40
N ASP A 89 2.21 -18.00 -9.73
CA ASP A 89 2.32 -19.36 -9.17
C ASP A 89 2.91 -20.28 -10.24
N SER A 90 4.24 -20.37 -10.29
CA SER A 90 5.00 -21.18 -11.26
C SER A 90 5.06 -22.68 -10.95
N THR A 91 4.50 -23.12 -9.82
CA THR A 91 4.64 -24.52 -9.35
C THR A 91 3.31 -25.27 -9.37
N THR A 92 2.22 -24.63 -8.95
CA THR A 92 0.95 -25.32 -8.69
C THR A 92 -0.09 -24.99 -9.76
N ASN A 93 -0.21 -23.72 -10.14
CA ASN A 93 -1.35 -23.27 -10.94
C ASN A 93 -1.03 -22.52 -12.24
N TYR A 94 0.22 -22.11 -12.46
CA TYR A 94 0.71 -21.38 -13.64
C TYR A 94 -0.14 -20.16 -13.99
N ARG A 95 -0.46 -19.34 -12.99
CA ARG A 95 -1.30 -18.15 -13.15
C ARG A 95 -0.88 -17.03 -12.21
N PHE A 96 -1.26 -15.81 -12.56
CA PHE A 96 -1.27 -14.69 -11.64
C PHE A 96 -2.25 -14.92 -10.48
N GLN A 97 -1.78 -14.69 -9.26
CA GLN A 97 -2.45 -14.74 -7.97
C GLN A 97 -2.18 -13.40 -7.27
N PRO A 98 -3.10 -12.43 -7.37
CA PRO A 98 -2.91 -11.16 -6.68
C PRO A 98 -2.87 -11.39 -5.18
N THR A 99 -1.92 -10.77 -4.49
CA THR A 99 -1.87 -10.73 -3.03
C THR A 99 -3.01 -9.87 -2.55
N ILE A 100 -4.15 -10.48 -2.25
CA ILE A 100 -5.25 -9.80 -1.56
C ILE A 100 -4.88 -9.81 -0.07
N PRO A 101 -4.68 -8.64 0.56
CA PRO A 101 -4.53 -8.60 2.01
C PRO A 101 -5.74 -9.27 2.65
N PRO A 102 -5.57 -10.14 3.67
CA PRO A 102 -6.71 -10.77 4.31
C PRO A 102 -7.64 -9.69 4.85
N LEU A 103 -8.92 -9.75 4.44
CA LEU A 103 -9.95 -8.98 5.10
C LEU A 103 -10.05 -9.53 6.52
N THR A 104 -9.63 -8.76 7.52
CA THR A 104 -9.96 -9.07 8.92
C THR A 104 -11.44 -8.84 9.12
N GLU A 105 -12.25 -9.84 8.80
CA GLU A 105 -13.62 -9.90 9.28
C GLU A 105 -13.57 -10.36 10.73
N THR A 106 -13.85 -9.45 11.67
CA THR A 106 -14.18 -9.84 13.05
C THR A 106 -15.49 -10.61 12.99
N VAL A 107 -15.43 -11.93 12.94
CA VAL A 107 -16.62 -12.78 13.07
C VAL A 107 -17.10 -12.65 14.51
N GLU A 108 -18.00 -11.70 14.78
CA GLU A 108 -18.75 -11.69 16.03
C GLU A 108 -19.69 -12.89 16.03
N HIS A 109 -19.26 -13.97 16.68
CA HIS A 109 -20.13 -15.09 17.01
C HIS A 109 -21.11 -14.61 18.10
N ARG A 110 -22.15 -13.87 17.71
CA ARG A 110 -23.27 -13.58 18.61
C ARG A 110 -24.01 -14.89 18.82
N SER A 111 -23.66 -15.56 19.91
CA SER A 111 -24.43 -16.67 20.45
C SER A 111 -25.87 -16.20 20.62
N ARG A 112 -26.77 -16.71 19.78
CA ARG A 112 -28.21 -16.52 19.96
C ARG A 112 -28.61 -17.35 21.18
N ARG A 113 -28.79 -16.68 22.30
CA ARG A 113 -29.57 -17.20 23.44
C ARG A 113 -31.03 -16.86 23.23
#